data_AF-A0A7Y4Z684-F1
#
_entry.id   AF-A0A7Y4Z684-F1
#
_cell.length_a   1.000
_cell.length_b   1.000
_cell.length_c   1.000
_cell.angle_alpha   90.00
_cell.angle_beta   90.00
_cell.angle_gamma   90.00
#
_symmetry.space_group_name_H-M   'P 1'
#
loop_
_entity.id
_entity.type
_entity.pdbx_description
1 polymer ?
#
loop_
_entity_poly.entity_id
_entity_poly.type
_entity_poly.pdbx_seq_one_letter_code
_entity_poly.pdbx_strand_id
1 'polypeptide(L)'
;MLSKFTYRSNQKELLDEPTIHSGLLHKNLRELDILNRTTGGHAISLKGIKQLITDHHKTYHIVDLGCGSGDTLRVIADWARANNFQVRLTGVDMNADAIDYLKDHCANYPEIDGIATDYQEYLNNVRSM
;
A
#
# COMPACT_ATOMS: atom_id res chain seq x y z
N MET A 1 15.97 -29.42 -13.07
CA MET A 1 15.82 -28.85 -11.72
C MET A 1 14.47 -28.12 -11.70
N LEU A 2 13.44 -28.66 -11.07
CA LEU A 2 12.17 -27.94 -10.94
C LEU A 2 12.44 -26.72 -10.04
N SER A 3 12.29 -25.54 -10.62
CA SER A 3 12.41 -24.27 -9.90
C SER A 3 11.40 -24.27 -8.76
N LYS A 4 11.87 -24.02 -7.54
CA LYS A 4 11.05 -23.85 -6.32
C LYS A 4 9.93 -22.79 -6.50
N PHE A 5 10.02 -21.95 -7.53
CA PHE A 5 9.09 -20.88 -7.85
C PHE A 5 8.07 -21.23 -8.96
N THR A 6 8.06 -22.48 -9.46
CA THR A 6 7.10 -22.90 -10.51
C THR A 6 5.67 -23.01 -9.97
N TYR A 7 5.49 -23.27 -8.68
CA TYR A 7 4.18 -23.46 -8.06
C TYR A 7 3.95 -22.39 -6.98
N ARG A 8 2.71 -21.88 -6.91
CA ARG A 8 2.29 -20.96 -5.86
C ARG A 8 2.37 -21.67 -4.50
N SER A 9 3.00 -21.01 -3.53
CA SER A 9 2.96 -21.47 -2.13
C SER A 9 1.57 -21.24 -1.54
N ASN A 10 1.08 -22.21 -0.76
CA ASN A 10 -0.13 -22.09 0.05
C ASN A 10 0.18 -22.02 1.55
N GLN A 11 1.45 -21.88 1.92
CA GLN A 11 1.85 -21.61 3.30
C GLN A 11 1.32 -20.22 3.69
N LYS A 12 0.90 -20.07 4.96
CA LYS A 12 0.50 -18.76 5.47
C LYS A 12 1.69 -17.79 5.45
N GLU A 13 1.39 -16.53 5.20
CA GLU A 13 2.37 -15.46 5.29
C GLU A 13 2.73 -15.22 6.76
N LEU A 14 4.03 -15.19 7.07
CA LEU A 14 4.51 -15.00 8.43
C LEU A 14 4.26 -13.57 8.95
N LEU A 15 4.16 -12.60 8.05
CA LEU A 15 3.89 -11.20 8.38
C LEU A 15 2.44 -11.00 8.86
N ASP A 16 1.53 -11.88 8.44
CA ASP A 16 0.11 -11.87 8.79
C ASP A 16 -0.19 -12.57 10.13
N GLU A 17 0.84 -13.00 10.85
CA GLU A 17 0.64 -13.66 12.16
C GLU A 17 0.00 -12.68 13.15
N PRO A 18 -1.17 -12.99 13.74
CA PRO A 18 -1.93 -12.05 14.57
C PRO A 18 -1.19 -11.55 15.82
N THR A 19 -0.17 -12.29 16.26
CA THR A 19 0.61 -11.99 17.47
C THR A 19 2.04 -11.53 17.13
N ILE A 20 2.28 -11.04 15.90
CA ILE A 20 3.58 -10.46 15.56
C ILE A 20 3.85 -9.24 16.45
N HIS A 21 5.04 -9.16 17.03
CA HIS A 21 5.42 -8.02 17.84
C HIS A 21 5.54 -6.77 16.94
N SER A 22 4.91 -5.65 17.32
CA SER A 22 4.87 -4.40 16.54
C SER A 22 6.24 -3.92 16.07
N GLY A 23 7.25 -3.92 16.96
CA GLY A 23 8.62 -3.54 16.59
C GLY A 23 9.27 -4.48 15.55
N LEU A 24 8.88 -5.76 15.52
CA LEU A 24 9.36 -6.71 14.50
C LEU A 24 8.64 -6.47 13.17
N LEU A 25 7.32 -6.23 13.21
CA LEU A 25 6.52 -5.85 12.05
C LEU A 25 7.08 -4.57 11.40
N HIS A 26 7.28 -3.50 12.18
CA HIS A 26 7.81 -2.22 11.69
C HIS A 26 9.19 -2.39 11.06
N LYS A 27 10.06 -3.21 11.66
CA LYS A 27 11.36 -3.54 11.09
C LYS A 27 11.21 -4.28 9.74
N ASN A 28 10.33 -5.27 9.66
CA ASN A 28 10.08 -6.01 8.42
C ASN A 28 9.54 -5.08 7.32
N LEU A 29 8.56 -4.23 7.65
CA LEU A 29 7.99 -3.26 6.72
C LEU A 29 9.04 -2.29 6.18
N ARG A 30 9.94 -1.81 7.04
CA ARG A 30 11.08 -0.98 6.62
C ARG A 30 12.04 -1.71 5.68
N GLU A 31 12.38 -2.96 5.99
CA GLU A 31 13.26 -3.78 5.15
C GLU A 31 12.62 -4.09 3.79
N LEU A 32 11.31 -4.39 3.78
CA LEU A 32 10.53 -4.60 2.55
C LEU A 32 10.48 -3.33 1.69
N ASP A 33 10.29 -2.16 2.27
CA ASP A 33 10.35 -0.87 1.56
C ASP A 33 11.70 -0.70 0.83
N ILE A 34 12.82 -0.92 1.51
CA ILE A 34 14.16 -0.88 0.91
C ILE A 34 14.28 -1.85 -0.28
N LEU A 35 13.78 -3.09 -0.12
CA LEU A 35 13.80 -4.10 -1.18
C LEU A 35 12.93 -3.70 -2.37
N ASN A 36 11.70 -3.22 -2.13
CA ASN A 36 10.77 -2.83 -3.19
C ASN A 36 11.30 -1.64 -4.00
N ARG A 37 11.96 -0.68 -3.34
CA ARG A 37 12.60 0.45 -4.00
C ARG A 37 13.79 0.04 -4.85
N THR A 38 14.63 -0.88 -4.34
CA THR A 38 15.85 -1.33 -5.04
C THR A 38 15.60 -2.31 -6.17
N THR A 39 14.50 -3.07 -6.11
CA THR A 39 14.12 -4.05 -7.13
C THR A 39 13.10 -3.52 -8.14
N GLY A 40 12.60 -2.28 -7.95
CA GLY A 40 11.67 -1.62 -8.86
C GLY A 40 10.21 -2.09 -8.71
N GLY A 41 9.83 -2.65 -7.56
CA GLY A 41 8.50 -3.25 -7.33
C GLY A 41 7.33 -2.31 -7.60
N HIS A 42 7.47 -1.01 -7.31
CA HIS A 42 6.40 -0.03 -7.53
C HIS A 42 6.27 0.44 -8.98
N ALA A 43 7.27 0.22 -9.83
CA ALA A 43 7.32 0.79 -11.18
C ALA A 43 6.20 0.26 -12.08
N ILE A 44 5.84 -1.01 -11.94
CA ILE A 44 4.79 -1.65 -12.74
C ILE A 44 3.41 -1.07 -12.38
N SER A 45 3.09 -1.02 -11.08
CA SER A 45 1.83 -0.46 -10.59
C SER A 45 1.70 1.01 -10.99
N LEU A 46 2.76 1.80 -10.79
CA LEU A 46 2.76 3.21 -11.18
C LEU A 46 2.58 3.39 -12.69
N LYS A 47 3.18 2.52 -13.52
CA LYS A 47 2.96 2.55 -14.98
C LYS A 47 1.49 2.29 -15.35
N GLY A 48 0.79 1.42 -14.63
CA GLY A 48 -0.64 1.20 -14.80
C GLY A 48 -1.46 2.42 -14.40
N ILE A 49 -1.17 3.00 -13.23
CA ILE A 49 -1.86 4.19 -12.72
C ILE A 49 -1.74 5.38 -13.69
N LYS A 50 -0.54 5.62 -14.25
CA LYS A 50 -0.29 6.66 -15.26
C LYS A 50 -1.15 6.55 -16.52
N GLN A 51 -1.66 5.35 -16.83
CA GLN A 51 -2.54 5.15 -17.98
C GLN A 51 -4.01 5.44 -17.66
N LEU A 52 -4.39 5.38 -16.38
CA LEU A 52 -5.76 5.58 -15.90
C LEU A 52 -6.01 7.02 -15.45
N ILE A 53 -4.98 7.69 -14.94
CA ILE A 53 -5.03 9.06 -14.44
C ILE A 53 -4.52 10.01 -15.51
N THR A 54 -5.47 10.68 -16.19
CA THR A 54 -5.20 11.53 -17.35
C THR A 54 -5.86 12.91 -17.28
N ASP A 55 -6.87 13.10 -16.42
CA ASP A 55 -7.66 14.32 -16.33
C ASP A 55 -7.28 15.12 -15.08
N HIS A 56 -6.61 16.27 -15.26
CA HIS A 56 -6.15 17.13 -14.16
C HIS A 56 -7.28 17.82 -13.38
N HIS A 57 -8.51 17.82 -13.90
CA HIS A 57 -9.66 18.45 -13.23
C HIS A 57 -10.39 17.48 -12.30
N LYS A 58 -10.05 16.19 -12.32
CA LYS A 58 -10.62 15.18 -11.44
C LYS A 58 -9.73 14.94 -10.23
N THR A 59 -10.36 14.70 -9.09
CA THR A 59 -9.71 14.09 -7.93
C THR A 59 -9.85 12.57 -8.04
N TYR A 60 -8.73 11.87 -8.14
CA TYR A 60 -8.71 10.41 -8.19
C TYR A 60 -8.54 9.85 -6.78
N HIS A 61 -9.43 8.95 -6.36
CA HIS A 61 -9.25 8.20 -5.12
C HIS A 61 -8.67 6.82 -5.43
N ILE A 62 -7.47 6.55 -4.93
CA ILE A 62 -6.81 5.25 -5.03
C ILE A 62 -6.80 4.60 -3.65
N VAL A 63 -7.16 3.32 -3.60
CA VAL A 63 -7.13 2.50 -2.39
C VAL A 63 -6.12 1.38 -2.59
N ASP A 64 -5.24 1.18 -1.61
CA ASP A 64 -4.29 0.07 -1.54
C ASP A 64 -4.72 -0.91 -0.43
N LEU A 65 -5.01 -2.16 -0.79
CA LEU A 65 -5.50 -3.19 0.12
C LEU A 65 -4.34 -4.11 0.53
N GLY A 66 -4.12 -4.27 1.83
CA GLY A 66 -2.87 -4.85 2.35
C GLY A 66 -1.71 -3.87 2.16
N CYS A 67 -1.92 -2.61 2.56
CA CYS A 67 -1.02 -1.51 2.20
C CYS A 67 0.35 -1.56 2.92
N GLY A 68 0.49 -2.35 3.99
CA GLY A 68 1.73 -2.44 4.75
C GLY A 68 2.25 -1.07 5.18
N SER A 69 3.47 -0.69 4.75
CA SER A 69 4.08 0.60 5.07
C SER A 69 3.48 1.81 4.35
N GLY A 70 2.60 1.61 3.37
CA GLY A 70 2.11 2.67 2.51
C GLY A 70 3.13 3.17 1.48
N ASP A 71 4.23 2.44 1.23
CA ASP A 71 5.28 2.92 0.33
C ASP A 71 4.79 3.13 -1.11
N THR A 72 3.94 2.22 -1.60
CA THR A 72 3.27 2.39 -2.90
C THR A 72 2.47 3.69 -2.96
N LEU A 73 1.74 4.03 -1.89
CA LEU A 73 0.96 5.28 -1.81
C LEU A 73 1.88 6.50 -1.87
N ARG A 74 3.03 6.48 -1.19
CA ARG A 74 4.02 7.56 -1.26
C ARG A 74 4.57 7.74 -2.67
N VAL A 75 4.90 6.64 -3.36
CA VAL A 75 5.36 6.68 -4.76
C VAL A 75 4.30 7.30 -5.68
N ILE A 76 3.02 6.97 -5.45
CA ILE A 76 1.90 7.55 -6.21
C ILE A 76 1.75 9.05 -5.87
N ALA A 77 1.80 9.43 -4.59
CA ALA A 77 1.69 10.80 -4.14
C ALA A 77 2.81 11.68 -4.74
N ASP A 78 4.06 11.24 -4.65
CA ASP A 78 5.21 11.95 -5.21
C ASP A 78 5.06 12.15 -6.73
N TRP A 79 4.60 11.11 -7.45
CA TRP A 79 4.31 11.24 -8.88
C TRP A 79 3.15 12.21 -9.16
N ALA A 80 2.04 12.11 -8.42
CA ALA A 80 0.87 12.95 -8.61
C ALA A 80 1.20 14.43 -8.36
N ARG A 81 1.92 14.74 -7.27
CA ARG A 81 2.44 16.09 -6.97
C ARG A 81 3.32 16.63 -8.08
N ALA A 82 4.30 15.84 -8.53
CA ALA A 82 5.22 16.25 -9.59
C ALA A 82 4.53 16.52 -10.94
N ASN A 83 3.32 15.99 -11.14
CA ASN A 83 2.56 16.12 -12.38
C ASN A 83 1.26 16.92 -12.21
N ASN A 84 1.04 17.58 -11.06
CA ASN A 84 -0.17 18.35 -10.77
C ASN A 84 -1.48 17.55 -10.94
N PHE A 85 -1.50 16.29 -10.49
CA PHE A 85 -2.74 15.52 -10.35
C PHE A 85 -3.30 15.63 -8.93
N GLN A 86 -4.62 15.74 -8.82
CA GLN A 86 -5.31 15.69 -7.54
C GLN A 86 -5.62 14.25 -7.18
N VAL A 87 -5.06 13.78 -6.06
CA VAL A 87 -5.29 12.42 -5.57
C VAL A 87 -5.73 12.44 -4.11
N ARG A 88 -6.57 11.46 -3.77
CA ARG A 88 -6.81 11.00 -2.40
C ARG A 88 -6.32 9.56 -2.34
N LEU A 89 -5.57 9.21 -1.32
CA LEU A 89 -4.90 7.92 -1.21
C LEU A 89 -5.28 7.28 0.13
N THR A 90 -5.73 6.03 0.10
CA THR A 90 -6.12 5.32 1.32
C THR A 90 -5.46 3.95 1.38
N GLY A 91 -4.69 3.72 2.45
CA GLY A 91 -4.23 2.39 2.81
C GLY A 91 -5.27 1.67 3.65
N VAL A 92 -5.56 0.42 3.32
CA VAL A 92 -6.41 -0.46 4.13
C VAL A 92 -5.60 -1.68 4.50
N ASP A 93 -5.52 -1.98 5.78
CA ASP A 93 -4.85 -3.16 6.30
C ASP A 93 -5.64 -3.71 7.49
N MET A 94 -5.65 -5.02 7.66
CA MET A 94 -6.32 -5.62 8.83
C MET A 94 -5.47 -5.45 10.09
N ASN A 95 -4.16 -5.23 9.93
CA ASN A 95 -3.23 -5.04 11.04
C ASN A 95 -3.14 -3.55 11.46
N ALA A 96 -3.62 -3.23 12.65
CA ALA A 96 -3.57 -1.88 13.20
C ALA A 96 -2.14 -1.35 13.36
N ASP A 97 -1.17 -2.19 13.74
CA ASP A 97 0.23 -1.77 13.87
C ASP A 97 0.86 -1.40 12.51
N ALA A 98 0.37 -2.01 11.41
CA ALA A 98 0.79 -1.64 10.06
C ALA A 98 0.23 -0.27 9.67
N ILE A 99 -1.02 0.03 10.03
CA ILE A 99 -1.63 1.34 9.81
C ILE A 99 -0.97 2.42 10.66
N ASP A 100 -0.61 2.13 11.90
CA ASP A 100 0.14 3.07 12.75
C ASP A 100 1.51 3.38 12.13
N TYR A 101 2.22 2.35 11.66
CA TYR A 101 3.47 2.54 10.93
C TYR A 101 3.27 3.35 9.64
N LEU A 102 2.23 3.08 8.86
CA LEU A 102 1.91 3.83 7.65
C LEU A 102 1.68 5.31 7.95
N LYS A 103 0.91 5.63 9.00
CA LYS A 103 0.63 7.01 9.40
C LYS A 103 1.90 7.77 9.79
N ASP A 104 2.78 7.13 10.55
CA ASP A 104 4.07 7.71 10.90
C ASP A 104 4.98 7.87 9.67
N HIS A 105 5.06 6.85 8.82
CA HIS A 105 5.92 6.82 7.62
C HIS A 105 5.42 7.77 6.52
N CYS A 106 4.12 8.09 6.52
CA CYS A 106 3.46 8.97 5.56
C CYS A 106 3.08 10.33 6.14
N ALA A 107 3.58 10.72 7.32
CA ALA A 107 3.17 11.96 8.01
C ALA A 107 3.32 13.25 7.17
N ASN A 108 4.23 13.28 6.18
CA ASN A 108 4.44 14.40 5.26
C ASN A 108 3.54 14.37 4.00
N TYR A 109 2.54 13.47 3.99
CA TYR A 109 1.64 13.24 2.86
C TYR A 109 0.18 13.43 3.29
N PRO A 110 -0.33 14.67 3.35
CA PRO A 110 -1.71 14.96 3.76
C PRO A 110 -2.78 14.32 2.86
N GLU A 111 -2.43 13.89 1.65
CA GLU A 111 -3.33 13.16 0.75
C GLU A 111 -3.42 11.66 1.05
N ILE A 112 -2.58 11.13 1.94
CA ILE A 112 -2.56 9.72 2.36
C ILE A 112 -3.23 9.58 3.73
N ASP A 113 -4.16 8.62 3.83
CA ASP A 113 -4.75 8.18 5.10
C ASP A 113 -4.72 6.66 5.21
N GLY A 114 -4.94 6.13 6.42
CA GLY A 114 -4.88 4.69 6.73
C GLY A 114 -6.05 4.22 7.59
N ILE A 115 -6.69 3.12 7.19
CA ILE A 115 -7.83 2.52 7.88
C ILE A 115 -7.51 1.07 8.26
N ALA A 116 -7.59 0.77 9.56
CA ALA A 116 -7.40 -0.58 10.08
C ALA A 116 -8.73 -1.34 10.05
N THR A 117 -8.93 -2.21 9.06
CA THR A 117 -10.16 -2.98 8.88
C THR A 117 -9.93 -4.17 7.95
N ASP A 118 -10.80 -5.17 8.02
CA ASP A 118 -10.89 -6.18 6.96
C ASP A 118 -11.30 -5.53 5.62
N TYR A 119 -10.68 -5.97 4.53
CA TYR A 119 -10.90 -5.37 3.21
C TYR A 119 -12.33 -5.60 2.69
N GLN A 120 -12.98 -6.71 3.04
CA GLN A 120 -14.36 -6.99 2.63
C GLN A 120 -15.32 -6.02 3.34
N GLU A 121 -15.08 -5.78 4.62
CA GLU A 121 -15.82 -4.76 5.38
C GLU A 121 -15.65 -3.38 4.76
N TYR A 122 -14.41 -2.97 4.45
CA TYR A 122 -14.14 -1.71 3.75
C TYR A 122 -14.92 -1.59 2.44
N LEU A 123 -14.85 -2.61 1.58
CA LEU A 123 -15.53 -2.60 0.28
C LEU A 123 -17.05 -2.58 0.41
N ASN A 124 -17.62 -3.25 1.41
CA ASN A 124 -19.06 -3.21 1.67
C ASN A 124 -19.51 -1.81 2.08
N ASN A 125 -18.75 -1.14 2.94
CA ASN A 125 -19.04 0.23 3.37
C ASN A 125 -18.97 1.21 2.18
N VAL A 126 -17.95 1.11 1.33
CA VAL A 126 -17.83 1.95 0.13
C VAL A 126 -18.98 1.73 -0.87
N ARG A 127 -19.46 0.50 -1.04
CA ARG A 127 -20.60 0.20 -1.94
C ARG A 127 -21.95 0.68 -1.43
N SER A 128 -22.05 0.94 -0.12
CA SER A 128 -23.28 1.43 0.51
C SER A 128 -23.42 2.95 0.46
N MET A 129 -22.39 3.66 0.00
CA MET A 129 -22.34 5.11 -0.23
C MET A 129 -22.73 5.47 -1.67
#